data_AF-A0A3D5B966-F1
#
_entry.id   AF-A0A3D5B966-F1
#
_cell.length_a   1.000
_cell.length_b   1.000
_cell.length_c   1.000
_cell.angle_alpha   90.00
_cell.angle_beta   90.00
_cell.angle_gamma   90.00
#
_symmetry.space_group_name_H-M   'P 1'
#
loop_
_entity.id
_entity.type
_entity.pdbx_description
1 polymer ?
#
loop_
_entity_poly.entity_id
_entity_poly.type
_entity_poly.pdbx_seq_one_letter_code
_entity_poly.pdbx_strand_id
1 'polypeptide(L)'
;MPDLAYNNLSNQMLYLTKQGAIKRLTRGIYAKDEYNPFELANKLYTPSYISLETVFLLAGITFQHYERIFSISYLTRTVKVNGHTLQYHQMNKDILLDKHGLVQRDNITIASPERAFLDALYLYKDYHFDNLGALDWDKVFEFVNIYKSKAMHNRADEYHQIYQEEHIGKTQAPHQAD
;
A
#
# COMPACT_ATOMS: atom_id res chain seq x y z
N MET A 1 29.47 22.95 12.90
CA MET A 1 29.58 21.56 12.41
C MET A 1 31.03 21.17 12.50
N PRO A 2 31.42 20.05 13.15
CA PRO A 2 32.81 19.61 13.10
C PRO A 2 33.16 19.20 11.67
N ASP A 3 34.34 19.59 11.23
CA ASP A 3 34.89 19.26 9.92
C ASP A 3 35.28 17.78 9.91
N LEU A 4 34.37 16.94 9.42
CA LEU A 4 34.52 15.48 9.45
C LEU A 4 34.79 14.99 8.02
N ALA A 5 36.06 14.71 7.75
CA ALA A 5 36.50 14.04 6.53
C ALA A 5 35.62 12.79 6.25
N TYR A 6 35.15 12.67 5.01
CA TYR A 6 34.21 11.67 4.46
C TYR A 6 34.54 10.17 4.72
N ASN A 7 35.62 9.86 5.43
CA ASN A 7 36.24 8.54 5.46
C ASN A 7 35.58 7.52 6.40
N ASN A 8 34.50 7.84 7.13
CA ASN A 8 33.74 6.78 7.80
C ASN A 8 32.29 7.17 8.16
N LEU A 9 31.36 7.04 7.20
CA LEU A 9 29.92 7.20 7.42
C LEU A 9 29.41 6.36 8.61
N SER A 10 29.97 5.17 8.82
CA SER A 10 29.59 4.31 9.95
C SER A 10 29.95 4.94 11.29
N ASN A 11 31.12 5.56 11.40
CA ASN A 11 31.51 6.29 12.62
C ASN A 11 30.66 7.54 12.85
N GLN A 12 30.29 8.25 11.77
CA GLN A 12 29.38 9.39 11.87
C GLN A 12 27.99 8.98 12.36
N MET A 13 27.41 7.91 11.79
CA MET A 13 26.13 7.37 12.24
C MET A 13 26.19 6.90 13.68
N LEU A 14 27.28 6.24 14.08
CA LEU A 14 27.51 5.82 15.47
C LEU A 14 27.59 7.02 16.40
N TYR A 15 28.31 8.07 16.02
CA TYR A 15 28.43 9.30 16.79
C TYR A 15 27.07 9.99 16.98
N LEU A 16 26.31 10.18 15.90
CA LEU A 16 24.98 10.78 15.95
C LEU A 16 24.00 9.94 16.78
N THR A 17 24.11 8.61 16.71
CA THR A 17 23.31 7.70 17.55
C THR A 17 23.69 7.85 19.03
N LYS A 18 24.99 7.94 19.34
CA LYS A 18 25.48 8.17 20.71
C LYS A 18 25.05 9.53 21.28
N GLN A 19 24.91 10.54 20.42
CA GLN A 19 24.40 11.86 20.80
C GLN A 19 22.87 11.92 20.91
N GLY A 20 22.16 10.85 20.55
CA GLY A 20 20.69 10.85 20.51
C GLY A 20 20.09 11.66 19.37
N ALA A 21 20.90 12.13 18.40
CA ALA A 21 20.42 12.93 17.26
C ALA A 21 19.64 12.08 16.23
N ILE A 22 19.93 10.78 16.18
CA ILE A 22 19.22 9.77 15.38
C ILE A 22 19.10 8.48 16.18
N LYS A 23 18.06 7.69 15.89
CA LYS A 23 17.91 6.32 16.36
C LYS A 23 18.17 5.33 15.23
N ARG A 24 18.78 4.20 15.58
CA ARG A 24 18.96 3.09 14.65
C ARG A 24 17.71 2.21 14.68
N LEU A 25 17.01 2.11 13.55
CA LEU A 25 15.82 1.26 13.42
C LEU A 25 16.20 -0.19 13.09
N THR A 26 17.14 -0.36 12.14
CA THR A 26 17.75 -1.65 11.81
C THR A 26 19.16 -1.44 11.26
N ARG A 27 19.86 -2.51 10.85
CA ARG A 27 21.15 -2.36 10.16
C ARG A 27 20.96 -1.59 8.85
N GLY A 28 21.64 -0.45 8.74
CA GLY A 28 21.60 0.40 7.55
C GLY A 28 20.44 1.39 7.50
N ILE A 29 19.52 1.37 8.47
CA ILE A 29 18.38 2.30 8.52
C ILE A 29 18.38 3.04 9.86
N TYR A 30 18.45 4.36 9.76
CA TYR A 30 18.42 5.29 10.87
C TYR A 30 17.32 6.31 10.64
N ALA A 31 16.75 6.83 11.71
CA ALA A 31 15.70 7.84 11.65
C ALA A 31 15.92 8.89 12.73
N LYS A 32 15.35 10.08 12.53
CA LYS A 32 15.09 11.02 13.63
C LYS A 32 13.95 10.46 14.51
N ASP A 33 13.68 11.11 15.62
CA ASP A 33 12.63 10.65 16.56
C ASP A 33 11.27 10.52 15.88
N GLU A 34 10.90 11.56 15.13
CA GLU A 34 9.72 11.59 14.27
C GLU A 34 10.08 11.15 12.86
N TYR A 35 9.40 10.12 12.37
CA TYR A 35 9.49 9.66 10.98
C TYR A 35 8.16 9.04 10.56
N ASN A 36 7.90 9.01 9.24
CA ASN A 36 6.70 8.38 8.73
C ASN A 36 6.87 6.85 8.63
N PRO A 37 6.03 6.04 9.28
CA PRO A 37 6.12 4.58 9.21
C PRO A 37 5.99 4.01 7.78
N PHE A 38 5.31 4.70 6.86
CA PHE A 38 5.22 4.30 5.46
C PHE A 38 6.55 4.45 4.72
N GLU A 39 7.32 5.49 5.04
CA GLU A 39 8.66 5.66 4.49
C GLU A 39 9.58 4.53 4.96
N LEU A 40 9.51 4.17 6.25
CA LEU A 40 10.22 3.01 6.78
C LEU A 40 9.82 1.73 6.03
N ALA A 41 8.53 1.52 5.80
CA ALA A 41 8.03 0.35 5.09
C ALA A 41 8.58 0.27 3.66
N ASN A 42 8.62 1.39 2.92
CA ASN A 42 9.19 1.42 1.57
C ASN A 42 10.70 1.19 1.55
N LYS A 43 11.45 1.71 2.54
CA LYS A 43 12.92 1.61 2.58
C LYS A 43 13.44 0.27 3.10
N LEU A 44 12.67 -0.43 3.92
CA LEU A 44 13.13 -1.68 4.54
C LEU A 44 13.30 -2.81 3.51
N TYR A 45 12.40 -2.89 2.53
CA TYR A 45 12.47 -3.84 1.40
C TYR A 45 12.16 -3.14 0.08
N THR A 46 13.17 -2.50 -0.50
CA THR A 46 13.08 -1.81 -1.79
C THR A 46 13.33 -2.77 -2.96
N PRO A 47 12.54 -2.73 -4.06
CA PRO A 47 11.36 -1.89 -4.24
C PRO A 47 10.13 -2.41 -3.48
N SER A 48 9.35 -1.48 -2.94
CA SER A 48 8.02 -1.74 -2.39
C SER A 48 7.17 -0.48 -2.40
N TYR A 49 5.85 -0.66 -2.29
CA TYR A 49 4.88 0.42 -2.13
C TYR A 49 3.79 0.00 -1.13
N ILE A 50 3.18 0.99 -0.46
CA ILE A 50 2.05 0.76 0.45
C ILE A 50 0.81 0.39 -0.37
N SER A 51 0.09 -0.66 0.04
CA SER A 51 -1.09 -1.16 -0.68
C SER A 51 -2.04 -1.90 0.27
N LEU A 52 -3.03 -2.60 -0.29
CA LEU A 52 -3.97 -3.49 0.40
C LEU A 52 -4.72 -2.80 1.55
N GLU A 53 -4.87 -3.46 2.71
CA GLU A 53 -5.66 -2.99 3.85
C GLU A 53 -5.25 -1.60 4.33
N THR A 54 -3.96 -1.23 4.21
CA THR A 54 -3.52 0.12 4.55
C THR A 54 -4.13 1.17 3.62
N VAL A 55 -4.17 0.92 2.31
CA VAL A 55 -4.84 1.82 1.36
C VAL A 55 -6.35 1.75 1.50
N PHE A 56 -6.91 0.56 1.72
CA PHE A 56 -8.37 0.41 1.91
C PHE A 56 -8.88 1.19 3.11
N LEU A 57 -8.15 1.19 4.22
CA LEU A 57 -8.50 1.98 5.39
C LEU A 57 -8.40 3.48 5.11
N LEU A 58 -7.33 3.93 4.45
CA LEU A 58 -7.14 5.35 4.09
C LEU A 58 -8.19 5.85 3.09
N ALA A 59 -8.67 4.99 2.20
CA ALA A 59 -9.67 5.30 1.19
C ALA A 59 -11.12 5.11 1.67
N GLY A 60 -11.34 4.58 2.88
CA GLY A 60 -12.68 4.27 3.38
C GLY A 60 -13.36 3.10 2.67
N ILE A 61 -12.58 2.17 2.12
CA ILE A 61 -13.04 0.90 1.53
C ILE A 61 -13.27 -0.16 2.61
N THR A 62 -12.48 -0.14 3.68
CA THR A 62 -12.72 -0.95 4.89
C THR A 62 -12.66 -0.09 6.14
N PHE A 63 -13.47 -0.46 7.13
CA PHE A 63 -13.50 0.18 8.45
C PHE A 63 -12.76 -0.65 9.51
N GLN A 64 -12.22 -1.80 9.12
CA GLN A 64 -11.46 -2.65 10.03
C GLN A 64 -10.09 -2.03 10.30
N HIS A 65 -9.82 -1.72 11.57
CA HIS A 65 -8.52 -1.21 11.99
C HIS A 65 -7.52 -2.37 12.11
N TYR A 66 -6.47 -2.29 11.30
CA TYR A 66 -5.31 -3.18 11.39
C TYR A 66 -4.11 -2.42 11.98
N GLU A 67 -3.48 -2.95 13.03
CA GLU A 67 -2.25 -2.39 13.62
C GLU A 67 -0.99 -2.62 12.75
N ARG A 68 -1.18 -2.80 11.45
CA ARG A 68 -0.16 -3.29 10.52
C ARG A 68 -0.16 -2.49 9.23
N ILE A 69 1.04 -2.24 8.73
CA ILE A 69 1.26 -1.56 7.46
C ILE A 69 1.49 -2.62 6.39
N PHE A 70 0.60 -2.66 5.41
CA PHE A 70 0.63 -3.59 4.31
C PHE A 70 1.33 -2.98 3.10
N SER A 71 2.16 -3.77 2.43
CA SER A 71 2.95 -3.32 1.30
C SER A 71 3.13 -4.44 0.28
N ILE A 72 3.23 -4.06 -0.99
CA ILE A 72 3.64 -4.96 -2.06
C ILE A 72 5.16 -4.87 -2.22
N SER A 73 5.84 -6.01 -2.39
CA SER A 73 7.29 -6.08 -2.56
C SER A 73 7.69 -7.31 -3.40
N TYR A 74 9.00 -7.53 -3.54
CA TYR A 74 9.58 -8.69 -4.22
C TYR A 74 9.61 -9.96 -3.34
N LEU A 75 9.18 -9.85 -2.08
CA LEU A 75 9.16 -10.95 -1.10
C LEU A 75 7.91 -10.89 -0.22
N THR A 76 7.57 -12.03 0.39
CA THR A 76 6.56 -12.12 1.44
C THR A 76 7.26 -12.18 2.80
N ARG A 77 6.95 -11.24 3.68
CA ARG A 77 7.56 -11.18 5.03
C ARG A 77 6.74 -10.33 5.97
N THR A 78 6.71 -10.69 7.24
CA THR A 78 6.25 -9.80 8.32
C THR A 78 7.44 -9.44 9.21
N VAL A 79 7.63 -8.15 9.51
CA VAL A 79 8.70 -7.65 10.37
C VAL A 79 8.13 -6.70 11.41
N LYS A 80 8.57 -6.86 12.66
CA LYS A 80 8.33 -5.89 13.73
C LYS A 80 9.57 -5.00 13.88
N VAL A 81 9.41 -3.70 13.68
CA VAL A 81 10.52 -2.74 13.78
C VAL A 81 10.02 -1.45 14.42
N ASN A 82 10.69 -1.01 15.48
CA ASN A 82 10.39 0.22 16.22
C ASN A 82 8.89 0.40 16.55
N GLY A 83 8.25 -0.67 17.04
CA GLY A 83 6.83 -0.67 17.44
C GLY A 83 5.84 -0.86 16.28
N HIS A 84 6.28 -0.84 15.02
CA HIS A 84 5.40 -1.09 13.87
C HIS A 84 5.48 -2.53 13.41
N THR A 85 4.34 -3.10 13.01
CA THR A 85 4.29 -4.36 12.26
C THR A 85 4.15 -4.05 10.77
N LEU A 86 5.14 -4.44 9.98
CA LEU A 86 5.18 -4.25 8.54
C LEU A 86 4.96 -5.61 7.86
N GLN A 87 3.98 -5.71 6.98
CA GLN A 87 3.71 -6.92 6.21
C GLN A 87 3.85 -6.66 4.72
N TYR A 88 4.66 -7.50 4.10
CA TYR A 88 4.98 -7.47 2.69
C TYR A 88 4.37 -8.68 2.02
N HIS A 89 3.75 -8.44 0.88
CA HIS A 89 3.26 -9.46 -0.03
C HIS A 89 4.11 -9.46 -1.29
N GLN A 90 4.57 -10.65 -1.69
CA GLN A 90 5.32 -10.81 -2.92
C GLN A 90 4.41 -10.58 -4.13
N MET A 91 4.90 -9.80 -5.08
CA MET A 91 4.26 -9.56 -6.37
C MET A 91 5.24 -9.87 -7.50
N ASN A 92 4.71 -10.30 -8.65
CA ASN A 92 5.51 -10.48 -9.85
C ASN A 92 6.28 -9.17 -10.17
N LYS A 93 7.54 -9.29 -10.57
CA LYS A 93 8.44 -8.17 -10.85
C LYS A 93 7.84 -7.17 -11.86
N ASP A 94 7.18 -7.66 -12.90
CA ASP A 94 6.60 -6.78 -13.94
C ASP A 94 5.50 -5.90 -13.36
N ILE A 95 4.65 -6.48 -12.50
CA ILE A 95 3.57 -5.76 -11.80
C ILE A 95 4.16 -4.82 -10.74
N LEU A 96 5.12 -5.29 -9.95
CA LEU A 96 5.77 -4.54 -8.88
C LEU A 96 6.44 -3.25 -9.37
N LEU A 97 7.01 -3.28 -10.57
CA LEU A 97 7.73 -2.14 -11.16
C LEU A 97 6.83 -1.23 -12.02
N ASP A 98 5.58 -1.63 -12.27
CA ASP A 98 4.63 -0.81 -13.02
C ASP A 98 4.13 0.36 -12.16
N LYS A 99 4.28 1.57 -12.68
CA LYS A 99 3.99 2.82 -11.97
C LYS A 99 2.53 3.28 -12.06
N HIS A 100 1.71 2.68 -12.92
CA HIS A 100 0.31 3.11 -13.06
C HIS A 100 -0.45 2.85 -11.76
N GLY A 101 -1.25 3.84 -11.35
CA GLY A 101 -1.94 3.84 -10.07
C GLY A 101 -1.01 3.90 -8.85
N LEU A 102 0.29 4.21 -9.00
CA LEU A 102 1.18 4.51 -7.86
C LEU A 102 1.36 6.02 -7.72
N VAL A 103 1.25 6.50 -6.49
CA VAL A 103 1.44 7.90 -6.12
C VAL A 103 2.72 8.03 -5.29
N GLN A 104 3.60 8.94 -5.71
CA GLN A 104 4.81 9.28 -4.96
C GLN A 104 4.67 10.64 -4.28
N ARG A 105 4.78 10.67 -2.95
CA ARG A 105 4.74 11.86 -2.10
C ARG A 105 5.67 11.66 -0.91
N ASP A 106 6.48 12.67 -0.58
CA ASP A 106 7.31 12.68 0.64
C ASP A 106 8.17 11.42 0.87
N ASN A 107 8.81 10.92 -0.19
CA ASN A 107 9.61 9.68 -0.21
C ASN A 107 8.81 8.38 0.04
N ILE A 108 7.49 8.45 -0.01
CA ILE A 108 6.58 7.32 0.09
C ILE A 108 6.02 7.03 -1.30
N THR A 109 5.99 5.75 -1.65
CA THR A 109 5.22 5.24 -2.78
C THR A 109 4.03 4.46 -2.23
N ILE A 110 2.82 4.86 -2.61
CA ILE A 110 1.55 4.27 -2.18
C ILE A 110 0.67 4.03 -3.40
N ALA A 111 -0.06 2.92 -3.41
CA ALA A 111 -1.04 2.61 -4.42
C ALA A 111 -2.27 3.53 -4.29
N SER A 112 -2.89 3.87 -5.41
CA SER A 112 -4.25 4.39 -5.45
C SER A 112 -5.23 3.33 -4.95
N PRO A 113 -6.45 3.71 -4.54
CA PRO A 113 -7.48 2.75 -4.13
C PRO A 113 -7.72 1.67 -5.18
N GLU A 114 -7.74 2.04 -6.47
CA GLU A 114 -7.96 1.14 -7.61
C GLU A 114 -6.78 0.18 -7.80
N ARG A 115 -5.56 0.67 -7.68
CA ARG A 115 -4.38 -0.18 -7.78
C ARG A 115 -4.31 -1.17 -6.61
N ALA A 116 -4.60 -0.72 -5.40
CA ALA A 116 -4.65 -1.58 -4.22
C ALA A 116 -5.75 -2.64 -4.31
N PHE A 117 -6.92 -2.27 -4.87
CA PHE A 117 -8.02 -3.20 -5.13
C PHE A 117 -7.56 -4.31 -6.08
N LEU A 118 -6.92 -3.96 -7.20
CA LEU A 118 -6.40 -4.94 -8.15
C LEU A 118 -5.25 -5.78 -7.57
N ASP A 119 -4.41 -5.22 -6.71
CA ASP A 119 -3.39 -6.00 -5.99
C ASP A 119 -4.03 -7.07 -5.10
N ALA A 120 -5.10 -6.71 -4.37
CA ALA A 120 -5.84 -7.66 -3.54
C ALA A 120 -6.54 -8.73 -4.39
N LEU A 121 -7.17 -8.35 -5.51
CA LEU A 121 -7.73 -9.33 -6.45
C LEU A 121 -6.66 -10.28 -6.97
N TYR A 122 -5.47 -9.80 -7.30
CA TYR A 122 -4.41 -10.67 -7.81
C TYR A 122 -3.90 -11.66 -6.74
N LEU A 123 -3.76 -11.21 -5.50
CA LEU A 123 -3.16 -12.00 -4.42
C LEU A 123 -4.15 -12.95 -3.75
N TYR A 124 -5.41 -12.55 -3.62
CA TYR A 124 -6.43 -13.30 -2.89
C TYR A 124 -7.45 -13.86 -3.87
N LYS A 125 -7.91 -15.09 -3.64
CA LYS A 125 -8.96 -15.69 -4.49
C LYS A 125 -10.33 -15.09 -4.20
N ASP A 126 -10.64 -14.94 -2.91
CA ASP A 126 -11.90 -14.42 -2.42
C ASP A 126 -11.60 -13.31 -1.42
N TYR A 127 -12.10 -12.10 -1.68
CA TYR A 127 -11.95 -10.95 -0.80
C TYR A 127 -13.27 -10.20 -0.68
N HIS A 128 -13.61 -9.72 0.51
CA HIS A 128 -14.81 -8.90 0.70
C HIS A 128 -14.41 -7.44 0.88
N PHE A 129 -15.00 -6.55 0.09
CA PHE A 129 -14.80 -5.11 0.20
C PHE A 129 -16.07 -4.49 0.80
N ASP A 130 -15.93 -3.71 1.87
CA ASP A 130 -17.09 -3.14 2.58
C ASP A 130 -17.73 -1.99 1.79
N ASN A 131 -16.93 -1.25 0.99
CA ASN A 131 -17.40 -0.10 0.22
C ASN A 131 -16.70 -0.02 -1.14
N LEU A 132 -17.35 -0.58 -2.17
CA LEU A 132 -16.89 -0.49 -3.56
C LEU A 132 -17.15 0.89 -4.19
N GLY A 133 -18.00 1.73 -3.60
CA GLY A 133 -18.31 3.06 -4.10
C GLY A 133 -17.18 4.09 -3.95
N ALA A 134 -16.12 3.75 -3.21
CA ALA A 134 -14.91 4.56 -3.11
C ALA A 134 -13.95 4.40 -4.31
N LEU A 135 -14.23 3.45 -5.22
CA LEU A 135 -13.39 3.17 -6.38
C LEU A 135 -13.82 3.98 -7.61
N ASP A 136 -12.84 4.47 -8.36
CA ASP A 136 -13.03 4.96 -9.72
C ASP A 136 -12.92 3.79 -10.72
N TRP A 137 -14.05 3.28 -11.17
CA TRP A 137 -14.11 2.08 -12.02
C TRP A 137 -13.47 2.26 -13.40
N ASP A 138 -13.46 3.47 -13.96
CA ASP A 138 -12.76 3.75 -15.22
C ASP A 138 -11.26 3.51 -15.05
N LYS A 139 -10.68 3.97 -13.93
CA LYS A 139 -9.29 3.68 -13.58
C LYS A 139 -9.03 2.21 -13.26
N VAL A 140 -9.96 1.51 -12.61
CA VAL A 140 -9.83 0.05 -12.37
C VAL A 140 -9.63 -0.68 -13.70
N PHE A 141 -10.47 -0.39 -14.69
CA PHE A 141 -10.38 -1.02 -16.02
C PHE A 141 -9.20 -0.52 -16.87
N GLU A 142 -8.70 0.69 -16.61
CA GLU A 142 -7.41 1.13 -17.17
C GLU A 142 -6.26 0.27 -16.62
N PHE A 143 -6.21 0.09 -15.30
CA PHE A 143 -5.07 -0.52 -14.60
C PHE A 143 -5.07 -2.06 -14.60
N VAL A 144 -6.21 -2.72 -14.81
CA VAL A 144 -6.28 -4.20 -14.79
C VAL A 144 -5.36 -4.85 -15.85
N ASN A 145 -5.04 -4.12 -16.91
CA ASN A 145 -4.09 -4.54 -17.96
C ASN A 145 -2.68 -4.83 -17.45
N ILE A 146 -2.27 -4.21 -16.34
CA ILE A 146 -0.95 -4.41 -15.69
C ILE A 146 -0.73 -5.89 -15.35
N TYR A 147 -1.80 -6.59 -14.97
CA TYR A 147 -1.74 -7.98 -14.51
C TYR A 147 -1.76 -8.99 -15.66
N LYS A 148 -1.95 -8.54 -16.91
CA LYS A 148 -1.88 -9.33 -18.16
C LYS A 148 -2.64 -10.66 -18.08
N SER A 149 -3.80 -10.65 -17.42
CA SER A 149 -4.58 -11.85 -17.14
C SER A 149 -6.05 -11.63 -17.46
N LYS A 150 -6.62 -12.51 -18.28
CA LYS A 150 -8.07 -12.51 -18.57
C LYS A 150 -8.88 -12.79 -17.30
N ALA A 151 -8.36 -13.65 -16.42
CA ALA A 151 -9.03 -13.94 -15.14
C ALA A 151 -9.13 -12.69 -14.26
N MET A 152 -8.13 -11.78 -14.31
CA MET A 152 -8.20 -10.51 -13.57
C MET A 152 -9.28 -9.58 -14.11
N HIS A 153 -9.46 -9.53 -15.44
CA HIS A 153 -10.55 -8.75 -16.05
C HIS A 153 -11.91 -9.29 -15.61
N ASN A 154 -12.13 -10.60 -15.75
CA ASN A 154 -13.38 -11.22 -15.34
C ASN A 154 -13.70 -10.95 -13.86
N ARG A 155 -12.70 -11.04 -12.98
CA ARG A 155 -12.89 -10.76 -11.56
C ARG A 155 -13.19 -9.28 -11.30
N ALA A 156 -12.51 -8.36 -11.98
CA ALA A 156 -12.84 -6.95 -11.88
C ALA A 156 -14.29 -6.68 -12.35
N ASP A 157 -14.74 -7.32 -13.42
CA ASP A 157 -16.12 -7.24 -13.92
C ASP A 157 -17.13 -7.78 -12.88
N GLU A 158 -16.84 -8.91 -12.23
CA GLU A 158 -17.69 -9.48 -11.18
C GLU A 158 -17.91 -8.49 -10.02
N TYR A 159 -16.85 -7.84 -9.52
CA TYR A 159 -17.01 -6.83 -8.48
C TYR A 159 -17.69 -5.55 -8.99
N HIS A 160 -17.49 -5.18 -10.25
CA HIS A 160 -18.18 -4.04 -10.84
C HIS A 160 -19.69 -4.29 -10.93
N GLN A 161 -20.12 -5.52 -11.24
CA GLN A 161 -21.54 -5.90 -11.21
C GLN A 161 -22.13 -5.79 -9.80
N ILE A 162 -21.42 -6.28 -8.78
CA ILE A 162 -21.83 -6.14 -7.37
C ILE A 162 -22.00 -4.65 -7.02
N TYR A 163 -21.04 -3.80 -7.40
CA TYR A 163 -21.14 -2.36 -7.19
C TYR A 163 -22.38 -1.75 -7.86
N GLN A 164 -22.67 -2.14 -9.10
CA GLN A 164 -23.85 -1.67 -9.85
C GLN A 164 -25.15 -2.09 -9.18
N GLU A 165 -25.26 -3.33 -8.71
CA GLU A 165 -26.43 -3.82 -7.99
C GLU A 165 -26.67 -3.04 -6.68
N GLU A 166 -25.60 -2.76 -5.94
CA GLU A 166 -25.66 -2.05 -4.65
C GLU A 166 -26.01 -0.55 -4.79
N HIS A 167 -25.56 0.11 -5.86
CA HIS A 167 -25.60 1.57 -5.99
C HIS A 167 -26.57 2.06 -7.08
N ILE A 168 -26.80 1.29 -8.14
CA ILE A 168 -27.71 1.66 -9.24
C ILE A 168 -29.09 0.99 -9.02
N GLY A 169 -29.11 -0.25 -8.55
CA GLY A 169 -30.36 -1.01 -8.29
C GLY A 169 -31.26 -0.41 -7.21
N LYS A 170 -30.73 0.39 -6.27
CA LYS A 170 -31.51 1.06 -5.22
C LYS A 170 -32.23 2.34 -5.68
N THR A 171 -31.93 2.86 -6.87
CA THR A 171 -32.54 4.10 -7.40
C THR A 171 -33.94 3.86 -8.03
N GLN A 172 -34.39 2.60 -8.14
CA GLN A 172 -35.69 2.24 -8.74
C GLN A 172 -36.67 1.53 -7.77
N ALA A 173 -36.64 1.83 -6.48
CA ALA A 173 -37.78 1.50 -5.62
C ALA A 173 -38.77 2.68 -5.64
N PRO A 174 -39.94 2.58 -6.30
CA PRO A 174 -40.95 3.61 -6.17
C PRO A 174 -41.41 3.63 -4.71
N HIS A 175 -41.34 4.82 -4.10
CA HIS A 175 -42.09 5.14 -2.90
C HIS A 175 -43.56 4.94 -3.26
N GLN A 176 -44.11 3.76 -2.98
CA GLN A 176 -45.55 3.59 -2.89
C GLN A 176 -45.98 4.47 -1.72
N ALA A 177 -46.71 5.51 -2.06
CA ALA A 177 -47.53 6.25 -1.13
C ALA A 177 -48.72 5.36 -0.76
N ASP A 178 -48.93 5.19 0.54
CA ASP A 178 -50.23 5.02 1.19
C ASP A 178 -50.13 5.67 2.58
#